data_AF-A0A7X3QDS5-F1
#
_entry.id   AF-A0A7X3QDS5-F1
#
_cell.length_a   1.000
_cell.length_b   1.000
_cell.length_c   1.000
_cell.angle_alpha   90.00
_cell.angle_beta   90.00
_cell.angle_gamma   90.00
#
_symmetry.space_group_name_H-M   'P 1'
#
loop_
_entity.id
_entity.type
_entity.pdbx_description
1 polymer ?
#
loop_
_entity_poly.entity_id
_entity_poly.type
_entity_poly.pdbx_seq_one_letter_code
_entity_poly.pdbx_strand_id
1 'polypeptide(L)'
;MSHRALAMLSVLVVPMLFVSTTIAQQGERSAGESRSAPLTPWGHPDLQGVWTNTTTTPLERPADLAGQAVLTEEEWALRNPLSTLSDDRPAGGVGFYNDFWLDQGQLSMRTSLLVDPPDGQLPPVTEAERLAQDGRSDSYIGDTFDSWEDFNAYDRCITRGMPGAMTP
;
A
#
# COMPACT_ATOMS: atom_id res chain seq x y z
N MET A 1 -36.44 -69.38 -29.37
CA MET A 1 -37.13 -69.10 -28.08
C MET A 1 -36.03 -68.75 -27.08
N SER A 2 -35.53 -67.53 -27.05
CA SER A 2 -36.09 -66.42 -26.28
C SER A 2 -35.75 -65.05 -26.92
N HIS A 3 -36.73 -64.44 -27.58
CA HIS A 3 -36.68 -63.06 -28.05
C HIS A 3 -37.29 -62.14 -27.00
N ARG A 4 -36.50 -61.64 -26.04
CA ARG A 4 -36.96 -60.59 -25.09
C ARG A 4 -35.79 -59.77 -24.54
N ALA A 5 -35.20 -58.90 -25.35
CA ALA A 5 -34.48 -57.68 -24.89
C ALA A 5 -33.97 -56.78 -26.05
N LEU A 6 -34.60 -56.80 -27.23
CA LEU A 6 -34.15 -56.01 -28.39
C LEU A 6 -35.37 -55.37 -29.09
N ALA A 7 -35.86 -54.28 -28.51
CA ALA A 7 -36.73 -53.24 -29.10
C ALA A 7 -36.86 -52.15 -28.02
N MET A 8 -36.40 -50.91 -28.19
CA MET A 8 -36.72 -50.04 -29.31
C MET A 8 -35.51 -49.27 -29.81
N LEU A 9 -35.39 -49.32 -31.14
CA LEU A 9 -34.56 -48.49 -32.00
C LEU A 9 -35.08 -47.04 -31.98
N SER A 10 -34.19 -46.10 -32.33
CA SER A 10 -34.46 -44.80 -32.96
C SER A 10 -35.15 -43.68 -32.17
N VAL A 11 -34.34 -42.81 -31.52
CA VAL A 11 -34.52 -41.34 -31.56
C VAL A 11 -33.14 -40.66 -31.63
N LEU A 12 -32.80 -40.21 -32.85
CA LEU A 12 -31.96 -39.05 -33.22
C LEU A 12 -30.55 -38.84 -32.63
N VAL A 13 -29.56 -39.26 -33.43
CA VAL A 13 -28.44 -38.48 -34.01
C VAL A 13 -28.36 -36.96 -33.64
N VAL A 14 -27.28 -36.58 -32.92
CA VAL A 14 -26.31 -35.43 -33.09
C VAL A 14 -26.87 -33.98 -33.18
N PRO A 15 -26.21 -32.90 -32.64
CA PRO A 15 -24.83 -32.75 -32.11
C PRO A 15 -24.76 -32.22 -30.65
N MET A 16 -23.74 -32.40 -29.81
CA MET A 16 -22.29 -32.14 -29.95
C MET A 16 -21.95 -30.74 -30.46
N LEU A 17 -22.16 -29.69 -29.63
CA LEU A 17 -21.48 -28.37 -29.69
C LEU A 17 -21.95 -27.46 -28.54
N PHE A 18 -21.48 -27.72 -27.32
CA PHE A 18 -21.35 -26.68 -26.29
C PHE A 18 -19.96 -26.78 -25.67
N VAL A 19 -18.94 -26.73 -26.54
CA VAL A 19 -17.63 -26.19 -26.19
C VAL A 19 -17.70 -24.72 -26.57
N SER A 20 -17.87 -23.87 -25.58
CA SER A 20 -17.48 -22.47 -25.68
C SER A 20 -16.76 -22.14 -24.39
N THR A 21 -15.47 -22.48 -24.42
CA THR A 21 -14.41 -21.73 -23.75
C THR A 21 -14.74 -20.25 -23.81
N THR A 22 -15.16 -19.68 -22.69
CA THR A 22 -15.01 -18.25 -22.44
C THR A 22 -13.52 -17.98 -22.30
N ILE A 23 -12.90 -17.82 -23.47
CA ILE A 23 -11.54 -17.33 -23.65
C ILE A 23 -11.44 -16.03 -22.88
N ALA A 24 -10.42 -15.99 -22.02
CA ALA A 24 -9.75 -14.82 -21.49
C ALA A 24 -10.06 -13.53 -22.28
N GLN A 25 -10.96 -12.71 -21.74
CA GLN A 25 -10.95 -11.29 -22.01
C GLN A 25 -10.03 -10.63 -20.97
N GLN A 26 -8.77 -11.09 -20.91
CA GLN A 26 -7.70 -10.25 -20.39
C GLN A 26 -7.40 -9.25 -21.50
N GLY A 27 -8.15 -8.15 -21.48
CA GLY A 27 -7.86 -7.02 -22.35
C GLY A 27 -6.39 -6.65 -22.18
N GLU A 28 -5.66 -6.70 -23.29
CA GLU A 28 -4.34 -6.11 -23.41
C GLU A 28 -4.43 -4.67 -22.90
N ARG A 29 -3.80 -4.40 -21.75
CA ARG A 29 -3.65 -3.03 -21.28
C ARG A 29 -2.69 -2.35 -22.26
N SER A 30 -3.26 -1.60 -23.20
CA SER A 30 -2.53 -0.60 -23.96
C SER A 30 -1.83 0.33 -22.96
N ALA A 31 -0.50 0.28 -22.97
CA ALA A 31 0.33 1.27 -22.30
C ALA A 31 0.20 2.57 -23.10
N GLY A 32 -0.48 3.58 -22.56
CA GLY A 32 -0.48 4.92 -23.17
C GLY A 32 -1.73 5.78 -23.06
N GLU A 33 -2.82 5.35 -22.41
CA GLU A 33 -3.96 6.23 -22.12
C GLU A 33 -3.95 6.66 -20.66
N SER A 34 -3.83 7.97 -20.43
CA SER A 34 -4.15 8.60 -19.16
C SER A 34 -5.64 8.34 -18.86
N ARG A 35 -5.95 7.27 -18.12
CA ARG A 35 -7.29 7.03 -17.61
C ARG A 35 -7.69 8.24 -16.76
N SER A 36 -8.67 9.01 -17.22
CA SER A 36 -9.29 10.03 -16.37
C SER A 36 -9.88 9.34 -15.16
N ALA A 37 -9.61 9.88 -13.96
CA ALA A 37 -10.23 9.37 -12.74
C ALA A 37 -11.76 9.34 -12.91
N PRO A 38 -12.45 8.30 -12.37
CA PRO A 38 -13.91 8.28 -12.38
C PRO A 38 -14.43 9.59 -11.79
N LEU A 39 -15.51 10.12 -12.35
CA LEU A 39 -16.12 11.35 -11.86
C LEU A 39 -17.37 11.01 -11.04
N THR A 40 -17.54 11.74 -9.96
CA THR A 40 -18.79 11.81 -9.19
C THR A 40 -19.93 12.40 -10.02
N PRO A 41 -21.21 12.19 -9.65
CA PRO A 41 -22.36 12.76 -10.35
C PRO A 41 -22.37 14.30 -10.47
N TRP A 42 -21.61 14.99 -9.61
CA TRP A 42 -21.43 16.45 -9.61
C TRP A 42 -20.11 16.89 -10.27
N GLY A 43 -19.44 16.01 -11.04
CA GLY A 43 -18.34 16.37 -11.94
C GLY A 43 -16.94 16.48 -11.33
N HIS A 44 -16.76 16.10 -10.06
CA HIS A 44 -15.45 16.07 -9.40
C HIS A 44 -14.82 14.67 -9.47
N PRO A 45 -13.47 14.53 -9.43
CA PRO A 45 -12.82 13.24 -9.30
C PRO A 45 -13.36 12.46 -8.10
N ASP A 46 -13.75 11.22 -8.36
CA ASP A 46 -14.18 10.28 -7.35
C ASP A 46 -12.95 9.64 -6.70
N LEU A 47 -12.74 9.98 -5.42
CA LEU A 47 -11.63 9.50 -4.60
C LEU A 47 -12.08 8.40 -3.61
N GLN A 48 -13.26 7.79 -3.83
CA GLN A 48 -13.70 6.67 -3.02
C GLN A 48 -12.84 5.43 -3.27
N GLY A 49 -12.50 4.72 -2.19
CA GLY A 49 -11.67 3.52 -2.26
C GLY A 49 -11.13 3.11 -0.90
N VAL A 50 -10.37 2.01 -0.91
CA VAL A 50 -9.57 1.59 0.23
C VAL A 50 -8.19 2.21 0.06
N TRP A 51 -7.81 3.05 1.02
CA TRP A 51 -6.53 3.75 1.03
C TRP A 51 -5.65 3.15 2.13
N THR A 52 -4.40 2.86 1.80
CA THR A 52 -3.36 2.48 2.74
C THR A 52 -2.19 3.46 2.65
N ASN A 53 -1.46 3.64 3.75
CA ASN A 53 -0.20 4.37 3.79
C ASN A 53 1.03 3.44 3.82
N THR A 54 0.84 2.13 3.78
CA THR A 54 1.93 1.16 3.90
C THR A 54 2.81 1.16 2.66
N THR A 55 4.06 1.59 2.84
CA THR A 55 5.06 1.65 1.77
C THR A 55 6.46 1.59 2.35
N THR A 56 7.37 0.99 1.58
CA THR A 56 8.82 1.04 1.85
C THR A 56 9.51 2.20 1.12
N THR A 57 8.74 3.04 0.41
CA THR A 57 9.27 4.22 -0.28
C THR A 57 9.79 5.23 0.75
N PRO A 58 11.06 5.65 0.66
CA PRO A 58 11.59 6.62 1.60
C PRO A 58 10.91 7.98 1.46
N LEU A 59 10.82 8.73 2.56
CA LEU A 59 10.28 10.09 2.55
C LEU A 59 11.10 10.97 1.60
N GLU A 60 12.41 11.01 1.84
CA GLU A 60 13.41 11.76 1.07
C GLU A 60 14.11 10.88 0.04
N ARG A 61 14.57 11.48 -1.06
CA ARG A 61 15.25 10.76 -2.13
C ARG A 61 16.67 10.35 -1.69
N PRO A 62 17.03 9.06 -1.76
CA PRO A 62 18.40 8.63 -1.50
C PRO A 62 19.41 9.33 -2.42
N ALA A 63 20.59 9.63 -1.88
CA ALA A 63 21.63 10.36 -2.61
C ALA A 63 22.14 9.62 -3.87
N ASP A 64 22.13 8.29 -3.86
CA ASP A 64 22.47 7.44 -5.02
C ASP A 64 21.45 7.53 -6.16
N LEU A 65 20.26 8.05 -5.89
CA LEU A 65 19.18 8.25 -6.85
C LEU A 65 18.95 9.74 -7.16
N ALA A 66 19.87 10.64 -6.79
CA ALA A 66 19.70 12.07 -7.00
C ALA A 66 19.40 12.39 -8.49
N GLY A 67 18.33 13.18 -8.72
CA GLY A 67 17.86 13.52 -10.06
C GLY A 67 17.07 12.42 -10.79
N GLN A 68 16.98 11.22 -10.21
CA GLN A 68 16.16 10.13 -10.71
C GLN A 68 14.86 10.08 -9.90
N ALA A 69 13.77 10.61 -10.45
CA ALA A 69 12.48 10.63 -9.76
C ALA A 69 11.74 9.27 -9.84
N VAL A 70 12.06 8.46 -10.84
CA VAL A 70 11.39 7.19 -11.15
C VAL A 70 12.44 6.13 -11.44
N LEU A 71 12.30 4.97 -10.79
CA LEU A 71 13.11 3.78 -11.00
C LEU A 71 12.76 3.11 -12.33
N THR A 72 13.72 2.41 -12.93
CA THR A 72 13.35 1.41 -13.95
C THR A 72 12.71 0.19 -13.29
N GLU A 73 12.03 -0.64 -14.08
CA GLU A 73 11.41 -1.87 -13.58
C GLU A 73 12.47 -2.81 -12.98
N GLU A 74 13.64 -2.90 -13.61
CA GLU A 74 14.75 -3.74 -13.14
C GLU A 74 15.31 -3.22 -11.81
N GLU A 75 15.51 -1.90 -11.69
CA GLU A 75 15.99 -1.29 -10.44
C GLU A 75 14.97 -1.44 -9.31
N TRP A 76 13.69 -1.28 -9.62
CA TRP A 76 12.61 -1.48 -8.67
C TRP A 76 12.56 -2.92 -8.18
N ALA A 77 12.64 -3.91 -9.07
CA ALA A 77 12.64 -5.32 -8.70
C ALA A 77 13.83 -5.70 -7.82
N LEU A 78 15.00 -5.08 -8.03
CA LEU A 78 16.18 -5.25 -7.18
C LEU A 78 16.04 -4.58 -5.80
N ARG A 79 15.36 -3.43 -5.74
CA ARG A 79 15.21 -2.61 -4.52
C ARG A 79 13.94 -2.88 -3.72
N ASN A 80 12.99 -3.62 -4.27
CA ASN A 80 11.77 -4.03 -3.60
C ASN A 80 11.80 -5.54 -3.26
N PRO A 81 12.80 -6.04 -2.49
CA PRO A 81 12.71 -7.41 -2.02
C PRO A 81 11.50 -7.52 -1.09
N LEU A 82 10.75 -8.61 -1.20
CA LEU A 82 9.74 -8.97 -0.20
C LEU A 82 10.43 -9.09 1.17
N SER A 83 9.74 -8.68 2.24
CA SER A 83 10.26 -8.75 3.61
C SER A 83 10.82 -10.14 3.94
N THR A 84 11.89 -10.15 4.73
CA THR A 84 12.59 -11.36 5.17
C THR A 84 12.49 -11.58 6.67
N LEU A 85 11.55 -10.95 7.39
CA LEU A 85 11.36 -11.20 8.83
C LEU A 85 10.65 -12.55 9.01
N SER A 86 11.45 -13.62 8.89
CA SER A 86 11.01 -15.00 9.02
C SER A 86 10.26 -15.26 10.34
N ASP A 87 9.29 -16.17 10.26
CA ASP A 87 8.55 -16.73 11.39
C ASP A 87 9.43 -17.63 12.29
N ASP A 88 10.61 -18.04 11.81
CA ASP A 88 11.51 -19.01 12.47
C ASP A 88 12.32 -18.43 13.67
N ARG A 89 11.79 -17.44 14.37
CA ARG A 89 12.52 -16.82 15.50
C ARG A 89 12.59 -17.78 16.69
N PRO A 90 13.71 -17.83 17.43
CA PRO A 90 13.85 -18.72 18.59
C PRO A 90 12.76 -18.45 19.63
N ALA A 91 12.10 -19.49 20.12
CA ALA A 91 11.16 -19.38 21.23
C ALA A 91 11.89 -18.97 22.52
N GLY A 92 11.42 -17.93 23.22
CA GLY A 92 11.98 -17.55 24.54
C GLY A 92 11.96 -16.08 24.93
N GLY A 93 11.52 -15.17 24.06
CA GLY A 93 11.23 -13.77 24.40
C GLY A 93 9.83 -13.40 23.94
N VAL A 94 9.19 -12.39 24.55
CA VAL A 94 7.91 -11.86 24.05
C VAL A 94 8.02 -11.33 22.61
N GLY A 95 9.24 -11.12 22.11
CA GLY A 95 9.54 -10.91 20.69
C GLY A 95 8.96 -9.62 20.13
N PHE A 96 9.30 -9.33 18.88
CA PHE A 96 8.57 -8.36 18.05
C PHE A 96 7.46 -9.11 17.27
N TYR A 97 6.55 -8.43 16.60
CA TYR A 97 5.64 -9.11 15.66
C TYR A 97 6.42 -9.80 14.52
N ASN A 98 5.90 -10.92 13.98
CA ASN A 98 6.45 -11.57 12.78
C ASN A 98 5.90 -10.88 11.51
N ASP A 99 6.41 -11.24 10.33
CA ASP A 99 5.97 -10.63 9.05
C ASP A 99 4.46 -10.70 8.82
N PHE A 100 3.79 -11.74 9.30
CA PHE A 100 2.35 -11.89 9.15
C PHE A 100 1.54 -10.75 9.80
N TRP A 101 2.01 -10.21 10.91
CA TRP A 101 1.30 -9.16 11.68
C TRP A 101 1.65 -7.74 11.23
N LEU A 102 2.64 -7.57 10.36
CA LEU A 102 3.16 -6.28 9.95
C LEU A 102 2.82 -6.02 8.48
N ASP A 103 2.12 -4.94 8.21
CA ASP A 103 1.89 -4.51 6.83
C ASP A 103 3.16 -3.85 6.29
N GLN A 104 3.89 -4.58 5.43
CA GLN A 104 5.20 -4.17 4.91
C GLN A 104 5.07 -3.16 3.74
N GLY A 105 3.89 -3.05 3.13
CA GLY A 105 3.72 -2.26 1.91
C GLY A 105 4.62 -2.73 0.75
N GLN A 106 4.73 -1.89 -0.27
CA GLN A 106 5.65 -2.09 -1.40
C GLN A 106 6.37 -0.78 -1.72
N LEU A 107 7.55 -0.90 -2.32
CA LEU A 107 8.26 0.24 -2.88
C LEU A 107 7.43 0.80 -4.04
N SER A 108 7.29 2.11 -4.10
CA SER A 108 6.76 2.78 -5.28
C SER A 108 7.80 2.78 -6.41
N MET A 109 7.38 2.89 -7.67
CA MET A 109 8.31 3.22 -8.76
C MET A 109 8.98 4.59 -8.54
N ARG A 110 8.41 5.44 -7.68
CA ARG A 110 9.02 6.69 -7.26
C ARG A 110 10.11 6.45 -6.24
N THR A 111 11.19 7.20 -6.33
CA THR A 111 12.32 7.08 -5.41
C THR A 111 12.12 7.83 -4.08
N SER A 112 11.05 8.62 -3.95
CA SER A 112 10.73 9.43 -2.77
C SER A 112 9.22 9.68 -2.66
N LEU A 113 8.71 9.84 -1.43
CA LEU A 113 7.34 10.33 -1.20
C LEU A 113 7.22 11.83 -1.49
N LEU A 114 8.29 12.59 -1.28
CA LEU A 114 8.34 14.00 -1.64
C LEU A 114 8.29 14.18 -3.16
N VAL A 115 7.30 14.95 -3.62
CA VAL A 115 7.07 15.30 -5.02
C VAL A 115 7.67 16.66 -5.35
N ASP A 116 7.44 17.61 -4.46
CA ASP A 116 7.91 18.99 -4.52
C ASP A 116 8.54 19.29 -3.15
N PRO A 117 9.84 19.61 -3.08
CA PRO A 117 10.74 19.96 -4.18
C PRO A 117 11.12 18.79 -5.11
N PRO A 118 11.46 19.06 -6.39
CA PRO A 118 11.74 18.01 -7.38
C PRO A 118 13.01 17.20 -7.08
N ASP A 119 13.91 17.71 -6.24
CA ASP A 119 15.06 16.98 -5.71
C ASP A 119 14.69 15.89 -4.69
N GLY A 120 13.42 15.87 -4.26
CA GLY A 120 12.87 14.87 -3.35
C GLY A 120 13.42 14.99 -1.93
N GLN A 121 13.97 16.15 -1.57
CA GLN A 121 14.51 16.44 -0.25
C GLN A 121 13.57 17.33 0.55
N LEU A 122 13.62 17.22 1.88
CA LEU A 122 12.91 18.16 2.73
C LEU A 122 13.49 19.56 2.54
N PRO A 123 12.64 20.59 2.41
CA PRO A 123 13.11 21.97 2.45
C PRO A 123 13.86 22.25 3.75
N PRO A 124 14.86 23.15 3.73
CA PRO A 124 15.54 23.56 4.95
C PRO A 124 14.54 24.13 5.94
N VAL A 125 14.68 23.75 7.21
CA VAL A 125 13.81 24.21 8.30
C VAL A 125 13.90 25.72 8.41
N THR A 126 12.75 26.40 8.36
CA THR A 126 12.67 27.85 8.54
C THR A 126 12.83 28.21 10.00
N GLU A 127 13.25 29.45 10.29
CA GLU A 127 13.33 29.93 11.66
C GLU A 127 11.97 29.85 12.39
N ALA A 128 10.88 30.16 11.71
CA ALA A 128 9.53 30.07 12.27
C ALA A 128 9.16 28.63 12.66
N GLU A 129 9.51 27.66 11.83
CA GLU A 129 9.29 26.24 12.13
C GLU A 129 10.16 25.77 13.29
N ARG A 130 11.44 26.18 13.33
CA ARG A 130 12.32 25.87 14.46
C ARG A 130 11.74 26.38 15.77
N LEU A 131 11.28 27.63 15.81
CA LEU A 131 10.62 28.21 17.00
C LEU A 131 9.35 27.44 17.38
N ALA A 132 8.56 26.99 16.39
CA ALA A 132 7.37 26.17 16.65
C ALA A 132 7.73 24.79 17.20
N GLN A 133 8.81 24.17 16.74
CA GLN A 133 9.31 22.88 17.22
C GLN A 133 9.85 22.99 18.65
N ASP A 134 10.64 24.03 18.94
CA ASP A 134 11.16 24.31 20.29
C ASP A 134 10.02 24.56 21.29
N GLY A 135 8.88 25.07 20.82
CA GLY A 135 7.67 25.27 21.61
C GLY A 135 6.81 24.01 21.81
N ARG A 136 7.12 22.87 21.18
CA ARG A 136 6.40 21.61 21.40
C ARG A 136 6.85 21.01 22.72
N SER A 137 5.95 20.97 23.71
CA SER A 137 6.17 20.18 24.92
C SER A 137 6.00 18.69 24.61
N ASP A 138 6.93 17.88 25.12
CA ASP A 138 6.66 16.47 25.33
C ASP A 138 5.90 16.35 26.65
N SER A 139 4.78 15.63 26.63
CA SER A 139 3.96 15.41 27.82
C SER A 139 4.77 14.79 28.95
N TYR A 140 5.82 14.01 28.68
CA TYR A 140 6.53 13.28 29.73
C TYR A 140 7.89 13.87 30.15
N ILE A 141 8.24 15.06 29.65
CA ILE A 141 9.53 15.72 29.96
C ILE A 141 9.38 16.86 31.00
N GLY A 142 8.14 17.24 31.36
CA GLY A 142 7.86 18.25 32.38
C GLY A 142 7.70 17.69 33.81
N ASP A 143 7.92 18.55 34.81
CA ASP A 143 7.85 18.17 36.24
C ASP A 143 6.41 18.18 36.82
N THR A 144 5.45 18.87 36.17
CA THR A 144 4.03 18.93 36.62
C THR A 144 3.04 18.90 35.45
N PHE A 145 1.89 18.26 35.68
CA PHE A 145 0.73 18.21 34.77
C PHE A 145 -0.42 19.01 35.40
N ASP A 146 -0.47 20.31 35.14
CA ASP A 146 -1.40 21.23 35.79
C ASP A 146 -2.64 21.54 34.92
N SER A 147 -2.55 21.31 33.61
CA SER A 147 -3.59 21.56 32.62
C SER A 147 -3.68 20.48 31.54
N TRP A 148 -4.83 20.41 30.85
CA TRP A 148 -4.99 19.59 29.65
C TRP A 148 -4.15 20.09 28.46
N GLU A 149 -3.65 21.32 28.52
CA GLU A 149 -2.76 21.91 27.53
C GLU A 149 -1.33 21.39 27.61
N ASP A 150 -0.93 20.83 28.77
CA ASP A 150 0.42 20.29 28.98
C ASP A 150 0.66 18.99 28.20
N PHE A 151 -0.42 18.32 27.81
CA PHE A 151 -0.39 17.10 27.01
C PHE A 151 -0.26 17.43 25.52
N ASN A 152 0.67 16.75 24.85
CA ASN A 152 0.86 16.83 23.41
C ASN A 152 -0.28 16.15 22.63
N ALA A 153 -0.22 16.21 21.30
CA ALA A 153 -1.26 15.68 20.43
C ALA A 153 -1.47 14.15 20.54
N TYR A 154 -0.47 13.39 21.01
CA TYR A 154 -0.58 11.95 21.22
C TYR A 154 -1.43 11.62 22.45
N ASP A 155 -1.14 12.24 23.58
CA ASP A 155 -1.84 11.98 24.84
C ASP A 155 -3.27 12.51 24.84
N ARG A 156 -3.53 13.49 23.98
CA ARG A 156 -4.86 14.07 23.77
C ARG A 156 -5.70 13.32 22.75
N CYS A 157 -5.22 12.19 22.21
CA CYS A 157 -5.90 11.39 21.19
C CYS A 157 -6.29 12.21 19.94
N ILE A 158 -5.48 13.21 19.56
CA ILE A 158 -5.70 14.03 18.36
C ILE A 158 -5.07 13.37 17.13
N THR A 159 -4.07 12.53 17.32
CA THR A 159 -3.41 11.75 16.26
C THR A 159 -3.97 10.34 16.17
N ARG A 160 -3.47 9.53 15.21
CA ARG A 160 -3.81 8.10 15.06
C ARG A 160 -3.44 7.23 16.28
N GLY A 161 -2.81 7.79 17.32
CA GLY A 161 -2.39 7.05 18.51
C GLY A 161 -1.18 6.14 18.27
N MET A 162 -0.59 5.65 19.35
CA MET A 162 0.49 4.65 19.32
C MET A 162 -0.13 3.24 19.18
N PRO A 163 0.45 2.31 18.38
CA PRO A 163 1.74 2.37 17.68
C PRO A 163 1.68 2.89 16.24
N GLY A 164 0.50 3.20 15.68
CA GLY A 164 0.34 3.58 14.27
C GLY A 164 0.99 4.92 13.86
N ALA A 165 1.47 5.71 14.83
CA ALA A 165 2.30 6.88 14.57
C ALA A 165 3.82 6.63 14.72
N MET A 166 4.22 5.48 15.27
CA MET A 166 5.63 5.08 15.43
C MET A 166 6.13 4.18 14.28
N THR A 167 5.22 3.50 13.59
CA THR A 167 5.52 2.69 12.40
C THR A 167 5.11 3.47 11.15
N PRO A 168 5.93 3.49 10.07
CA PRO A 168 5.61 4.13 8.80
C PRO A 168 4.23 3.75 8.22
#